data_AF-A0A0R1K8G3-F1
#
_entry.id   AF-A0A0R1K8G3-F1
#
_cell.length_a   1.000
_cell.length_b   1.000
_cell.length_c   1.000
_cell.angle_alpha   90.00
_cell.angle_beta   90.00
_cell.angle_gamma   90.00
#
_symmetry.space_group_name_H-M   'P 1'
#
loop_
_entity.id
_entity.type
_entity.pdbx_description
1 polymer ?
#
loop_
_entity_poly.entity_id
_entity_poly.type
_entity_poly.pdbx_seq_one_letter_code
_entity_poly.pdbx_strand_id
1 'polypeptide(L)'
;MGLSEYGKIMIGDKGFEFYSDRDKKNFIQIPWKEVDKVIVSVIFGGKWIPRYAFKTKKNGLFTFSSKDPKKALRTIRKYVNPNDIVQSLGFFQVLGRSFKNIFTRKSK
;
A
#
# COMPACT_ATOMS: atom_id res chain seq x y z
N MET A 1 -11.09 4.12 -13.03
CA MET A 1 -10.25 4.84 -12.05
C MET A 1 -11.18 5.26 -10.92
N GLY A 2 -11.18 4.52 -9.80
CA GLY A 2 -12.10 4.79 -8.68
C GLY A 2 -11.75 6.13 -8.02
N LEU A 3 -12.77 6.92 -7.70
CA LEU A 3 -12.63 8.19 -6.97
C LEU A 3 -11.77 7.94 -5.73
N SER A 4 -10.58 8.55 -5.71
CA SER A 4 -9.72 8.53 -4.52
C SER A 4 -10.44 9.30 -3.41
N GLU A 5 -10.99 8.57 -2.46
CA GLU A 5 -11.65 9.10 -1.28
C GLU A 5 -10.58 9.63 -0.31
N TYR A 6 -10.73 10.88 0.11
CA TYR A 6 -9.88 11.46 1.16
C TYR A 6 -10.51 11.21 2.52
N GLY A 7 -9.66 11.02 3.52
CA GLY A 7 -10.11 10.65 4.84
C GLY A 7 -8.98 10.52 5.83
N LYS A 8 -9.35 10.07 7.02
CA LYS A 8 -8.46 9.88 8.16
C LYS A 8 -8.18 8.40 8.34
N ILE A 9 -6.91 8.10 8.58
CA ILE A 9 -6.42 6.76 8.90
C ILE A 9 -6.25 6.67 10.40
N MET A 10 -6.84 5.64 11.01
CA MET A 10 -6.60 5.26 12.39
C MET A 10 -5.96 3.88 12.44
N ILE A 11 -4.92 3.73 13.26
CA ILE A 11 -4.20 2.47 13.45
C ILE A 11 -4.32 2.14 14.92
N GLY A 12 -5.22 1.20 15.24
CA GLY A 12 -5.50 0.79 16.61
C GLY A 12 -5.00 -0.61 16.92
N ASP A 13 -5.23 -1.06 18.15
CA ASP A 13 -4.76 -2.36 18.61
C ASP A 13 -5.48 -3.55 17.96
N LYS A 14 -6.69 -3.33 17.44
CA LYS A 14 -7.53 -4.39 16.84
C LYS A 14 -7.48 -4.41 15.30
N GLY A 15 -7.13 -3.29 14.66
CA GLY A 15 -7.11 -3.21 13.21
C GLY A 15 -6.66 -1.85 12.67
N PHE A 16 -6.65 -1.81 11.35
CA PHE A 16 -6.50 -0.60 10.55
C PHE A 16 -7.86 -0.07 10.16
N GLU A 17 -8.07 1.24 10.26
CA GLU A 17 -9.33 1.88 9.94
C GLU A 17 -9.12 3.11 9.07
N PHE A 18 -10.07 3.32 8.16
CA PHE A 18 -10.15 4.51 7.33
C PHE A 18 -11.55 5.09 7.41
N TYR A 19 -11.65 6.40 7.57
CA TYR A 19 -12.90 7.14 7.64
C TYR A 19 -12.89 8.23 6.57
N SER A 20 -13.88 8.24 5.67
CA SER A 20 -14.02 9.32 4.70
C SER A 20 -14.28 10.66 5.39
N ASP A 21 -13.67 11.73 4.88
CA ASP A 21 -13.95 13.09 5.33
C ASP A 21 -15.29 13.61 4.79
N ARG A 22 -15.79 13.04 3.68
CA ARG A 22 -17.04 13.46 3.04
C ARG A 22 -18.26 12.85 3.71
N ASP A 23 -18.20 11.56 4.05
CA ASP A 23 -19.29 10.86 4.72
C ASP A 23 -18.73 9.90 5.78
N LYS A 24 -19.07 10.17 7.04
CA LYS A 24 -18.65 9.36 8.19
C LYS A 24 -19.20 7.93 8.16
N LYS A 25 -20.28 7.67 7.41
CA LYS A 25 -20.82 6.32 7.20
C LYS A 25 -19.96 5.50 6.25
N ASN A 26 -19.14 6.16 5.42
CA ASN A 26 -18.20 5.49 4.53
C ASN A 26 -16.87 5.28 5.27
N PHE A 27 -16.74 4.11 5.87
CA PHE A 27 -15.54 3.69 6.56
C PHE A 27 -15.11 2.29 6.12
N ILE A 28 -13.81 2.02 6.27
CA ILE A 28 -13.21 0.71 6.04
C ILE A 28 -12.54 0.30 7.34
N GLN A 29 -12.83 -0.92 7.81
CA GLN A 29 -12.16 -1.53 8.94
C GLN A 29 -11.52 -2.84 8.49
N ILE A 30 -10.24 -3.01 8.79
CA ILE A 30 -9.44 -4.18 8.46
C ILE A 30 -8.87 -4.72 9.77
N PRO A 31 -9.51 -5.74 10.38
CA PRO A 31 -8.98 -6.39 11.56
C PRO A 31 -7.61 -6.99 11.28
N TRP A 32 -6.66 -6.91 12.22
CA TRP A 32 -5.31 -7.48 12.02
C TRP A 32 -5.34 -8.98 11.69
N LYS A 33 -6.31 -9.71 12.26
CA LYS A 33 -6.52 -11.14 11.99
C LYS A 33 -6.86 -11.47 10.53
N GLU A 34 -7.44 -10.50 9.81
CA GLU A 34 -7.83 -10.65 8.40
C GLU A 34 -6.71 -10.28 7.43
N VAL A 35 -5.67 -9.58 7.90
CA VAL A 35 -4.51 -9.23 7.09
C VAL A 35 -3.73 -10.50 6.75
N ASP A 36 -3.62 -10.79 5.46
CA ASP A 36 -2.74 -11.83 4.91
C ASP A 36 -1.34 -11.24 4.68
N LYS A 37 -1.26 -10.13 3.93
CA LYS A 37 -0.01 -9.44 3.62
C LYS A 37 -0.18 -7.94 3.54
N VAL A 38 0.89 -7.20 3.82
CA VAL A 38 0.99 -5.76 3.57
C VAL A 38 1.95 -5.54 2.41
N ILE A 39 1.44 -5.02 1.31
CA ILE A 39 2.21 -4.80 0.09
C ILE A 39 2.63 -3.34 0.03
N VAL A 40 3.93 -3.08 0.05
CA VAL A 40 4.49 -1.73 0.04
C VAL A 40 5.03 -1.40 -1.33
N SER A 41 4.59 -0.28 -1.90
CA SER A 41 5.16 0.25 -3.13
C SER A 41 6.39 1.06 -2.79
N VAL A 42 7.57 0.61 -3.22
CA VAL A 42 8.83 1.28 -2.93
C VAL A 42 9.43 1.79 -4.23
N ILE A 43 9.79 3.08 -4.24
CA ILE A 43 10.44 3.75 -5.37
C ILE A 43 11.78 4.33 -4.89
N PHE A 44 12.73 4.50 -5.81
CA PHE A 44 14.06 5.04 -5.53
C PHE A 44 14.82 4.23 -4.47
N GLY A 45 14.80 2.90 -4.60
CA GLY A 45 15.60 1.99 -3.76
C GLY A 45 15.28 2.05 -2.26
N GLY A 46 14.04 2.35 -1.88
CA GLY A 46 13.64 2.45 -0.45
C GLY A 46 13.30 3.85 0.03
N LYS A 47 13.67 4.88 -0.74
CA LYS A 47 13.57 6.27 -0.27
C LYS A 47 12.13 6.78 -0.22
N TRP A 48 11.29 6.38 -1.17
CA TRP A 48 9.93 6.91 -1.32
C TRP A 48 8.87 5.79 -1.39
N ILE A 49 7.76 6.00 -0.67
CA ILE A 49 6.66 5.04 -0.55
C ILE A 49 5.36 5.77 -0.91
N PRO A 50 4.92 5.76 -2.17
CA PRO A 50 3.71 6.48 -2.57
C PRO A 50 2.42 5.86 -2.01
N ARG A 51 2.40 4.54 -1.85
CA ARG A 51 1.21 3.79 -1.43
C ARG A 51 1.58 2.44 -0.81
N TYR A 52 0.68 1.93 0.00
CA TYR A 52 0.74 0.58 0.56
C TYR A 52 -0.65 -0.04 0.49
N ALA A 53 -0.71 -1.36 0.50
CA ALA A 53 -1.97 -2.08 0.39
C ALA A 53 -2.07 -3.22 1.38
N PHE A 54 -3.25 -3.43 1.94
CA PHE A 54 -3.57 -4.59 2.75
C PHE A 54 -4.23 -5.64 1.86
N LYS A 55 -3.54 -6.77 1.71
CA LYS A 55 -4.14 -7.98 1.16
C LYS A 55 -4.84 -8.68 2.30
N THR A 56 -6.17 -8.78 2.20
CA THR A 56 -6.99 -9.52 3.17
C THR A 56 -7.13 -10.97 2.71
N LYS A 57 -7.43 -11.86 3.66
CA LYS A 57 -7.63 -13.29 3.38
C LYS A 57 -8.84 -13.56 2.49
N LYS A 58 -9.89 -12.73 2.57
CA LYS A 58 -11.17 -12.95 1.88
C LYS A 58 -11.61 -11.77 1.01
N ASN A 59 -11.36 -10.55 1.44
CA ASN A 59 -11.98 -9.34 0.86
C ASN A 59 -11.08 -8.63 -0.18
N GLY A 60 -10.03 -9.30 -0.67
CA GLY A 60 -9.15 -8.77 -1.71
C GLY A 60 -8.13 -7.73 -1.19
N LEU A 61 -7.78 -6.79 -2.06
CA LEU A 61 -6.68 -5.84 -1.84
C LEU A 61 -7.20 -4.41 -1.62
N PHE A 62 -6.91 -3.84 -0.47
CA PHE A 62 -7.23 -2.45 -0.13
C PHE A 62 -5.98 -1.58 -0.22
N THR A 63 -5.98 -0.57 -1.09
CA THR A 63 -4.83 0.32 -1.29
C THR A 63 -5.04 1.65 -0.60
N PHE A 64 -4.05 2.10 0.16
CA PHE A 64 -4.06 3.35 0.89
C PHE A 64 -2.80 4.18 0.59
N SER A 65 -2.98 5.49 0.71
CA SER A 65 -1.89 6.47 0.71
C SER A 65 -2.05 7.35 1.94
N SER A 66 -0.93 7.76 2.53
CA SER A 66 -0.94 8.62 3.71
C SER A 66 0.15 9.68 3.59
N LYS A 67 0.02 10.76 4.36
CA LYS A 67 1.01 11.84 4.39
C LYS A 67 2.39 11.36 4.87
N ASP A 68 2.39 10.50 5.89
CA ASP A 68 3.60 9.90 6.47
C ASP A 68 3.57 8.36 6.40
N PRO A 69 3.80 7.76 5.22
CA PRO A 69 3.70 6.32 5.02
C PRO A 69 4.73 5.54 5.85
N LYS A 70 5.92 6.10 6.08
CA LYS A 70 6.95 5.49 6.93
C LYS A 70 6.48 5.37 8.38
N LYS A 71 5.77 6.37 8.90
CA LYS A 71 5.22 6.34 10.27
C LYS A 71 4.09 5.32 10.35
N ALA A 72 3.16 5.33 9.39
CA ALA A 72 2.08 4.35 9.34
C ALA A 72 2.60 2.91 9.30
N LEU A 73 3.55 2.61 8.40
CA LEU A 73 4.14 1.27 8.28
C LEU A 73 4.93 0.84 9.52
N ARG A 74 5.62 1.76 10.19
CA ARG A 74 6.29 1.47 11.48
C ARG A 74 5.28 1.09 12.57
N THR A 75 4.13 1.75 12.61
CA THR A 75 3.06 1.40 13.55
C THR A 75 2.43 0.05 13.18
N ILE A 76 2.13 -0.18 11.89
CA ILE A 76 1.57 -1.45 11.40
C ILE A 76 2.50 -2.64 11.72
N ARG A 77 3.82 -2.45 11.64
CA ARG A 77 4.83 -3.47 11.98
C ARG A 77 4.75 -3.97 13.43
N LYS A 78 4.07 -3.25 14.33
CA LYS A 78 3.81 -3.72 15.69
C LYS A 78 2.74 -4.82 15.74
N TYR A 79 1.85 -4.87 14.75
CA TYR A 79 0.69 -5.76 14.72
C TYR A 79 0.77 -6.84 13.63
N VAL A 80 1.58 -6.60 12.59
CA VAL A 80 1.79 -7.53 11.47
C VAL A 80 3.23 -8.04 11.49
N ASN A 81 3.42 -9.33 11.26
CA ASN A 81 4.74 -9.93 11.19
C ASN A 81 5.57 -9.24 10.08
N PRO A 82 6.83 -8.83 10.37
CA PRO A 82 7.70 -8.22 9.36
C PRO A 82 7.82 -9.01 8.05
N ASN A 83 7.75 -10.35 8.11
CA ASN A 83 7.83 -11.22 6.93
C ASN A 83 6.61 -11.10 6.00
N ASP A 84 5.48 -10.64 6.52
CA ASP A 84 4.24 -10.44 5.75
C ASP A 84 4.16 -9.03 5.15
N ILE A 85 5.13 -8.15 5.47
CA ILE A 85 5.28 -6.83 4.86
C ILE A 85 6.23 -6.93 3.67
N VAL A 86 5.66 -7.10 2.49
CA VAL A 86 6.40 -7.40 1.25
C VAL A 86 6.44 -6.21 0.30
N GLN A 87 7.50 -6.11 -0.50
CA GLN A 87 7.58 -5.11 -1.56
C GLN A 87 6.73 -5.50 -2.77
N SER A 88 6.12 -4.52 -3.42
CA SER A 88 5.30 -4.75 -4.61
C SER A 88 6.15 -5.16 -5.82
N LEU A 89 5.95 -6.39 -6.31
CA LEU A 89 6.59 -6.92 -7.52
C LEU A 89 6.28 -6.08 -8.78
N GLY A 90 5.09 -5.49 -8.85
CA GLY A 90 4.61 -4.75 -10.03
C GLY A 90 5.42 -3.49 -10.35
N PHE A 91 6.03 -2.83 -9.36
CA PHE A 91 6.85 -1.64 -9.61
C PHE A 91 8.16 -1.96 -10.32
N PHE A 92 8.86 -3.02 -9.89
CA PHE A 92 10.09 -3.47 -10.56
C PHE A 92 9.80 -4.00 -11.98
N GLN A 93 8.67 -4.69 -12.17
CA GLN A 93 8.25 -5.15 -13.49
C GLN A 93 7.95 -3.99 -14.45
N VAL A 94 7.29 -2.93 -14.00
CA VAL A 94 7.00 -1.75 -14.83
C VAL A 94 8.27 -0.95 -15.13
N LEU A 95 9.15 -0.73 -14.14
CA LEU A 95 10.44 -0.07 -14.37
C LEU A 95 11.28 -0.84 -15.41
N GLY A 96 11.42 -2.16 -15.26
CA GLY A 96 12.18 -2.99 -16.21
C GLY A 96 11.63 -2.92 -17.65
N ARG A 97 10.30 -2.83 -17.81
CA ARG A 97 9.65 -2.67 -19.13
C ARG A 97 9.96 -1.31 -19.77
N SER A 98 9.97 -0.23 -19.00
CA SER A 98 10.35 1.11 -19.51
C SER A 98 11.83 1.21 -19.91
N PHE A 99 12.74 0.59 -19.15
CA PHE A 99 14.17 0.58 -19.52
C PHE A 99 14.46 -0.24 -20.78
N LYS A 100 13.77 -1.38 -20.98
CA LYS A 100 13.94 -2.22 -22.18
C LYS A 100 13.56 -1.50 -23.48
N ASN A 101 12.51 -0.68 -23.45
CA ASN A 101 12.03 0.07 -24.63
C ASN A 101 12.94 1.24 -25.03
N ILE A 102 13.76 1.77 -24.11
CA ILE A 102 14.73 2.82 -24.41
C ILE A 102 15.99 2.23 -25.06
N PHE A 103 16.41 1.05 -24.62
CA PHE A 103 17.62 0.40 -25.14
C PHE A 103 17.42 -0.19 -26.55
N THR A 104 16.22 -0.67 -26.88
CA THR A 104 15.91 -1.20 -28.22
C THR A 104 15.70 -0.12 -29.29
N ARG A 105 15.57 1.15 -28.91
CA ARG A 105 15.39 2.27 -29.86
C ARG A 105 16.71 2.84 -30.40
N LYS A 106 17.86 2.35 -29.92
CA LYS A 106 19.20 2.79 -30.35
C LYS A 106 19.93 1.79 -31.27
N SER A 107 19.22 0.78 -31.77
CA SER A 107 19.74 -0.20 -32.74
C SER A 107 18.84 -0.24 -33.97
N LYS A 108 18.77 0.86 -34.71
CA LYS A 108 18.43 0.86 -36.14
C LYS A 108 19.14 2.02 -36.81
#